data_AF-A0A849TA96-F1
#
_entry.id   AF-A0A849TA96-F1
#
_cell.length_a   1.000
_cell.length_b   1.000
_cell.length_c   1.000
_cell.angle_alpha   90.00
_cell.angle_beta   90.00
_cell.angle_gamma   90.00
#
_symmetry.space_group_name_H-M   'P 1'
#
loop_
_entity.id
_entity.type
_entity.pdbx_description
1 polymer ?
#
loop_
_entity_poly.entity_id
_entity_poly.type
_entity_poly.pdbx_seq_one_letter_code
_entity_poly.pdbx_strand_id
1 'polypeptide(L)' 'MIEERLVNIETKITFQEDLIEELNKTVYQQQQKLDRLEAICTTLAKHIQSLAEAGNEGKTASERPPHY' A
#
# COMPACT_ATOMS: atom_id res chain seq x y z
N MET A 1 -10.46 -30.53 -39.20
CA MET A 1 -11.67 -30.24 -38.41
C MET A 1 -11.42 -30.39 -36.90
N ILE A 2 -11.20 -31.59 -36.35
CA ILE A 2 -10.97 -31.75 -34.88
C ILE A 2 -9.54 -31.33 -34.48
N GLU A 3 -8.50 -31.79 -35.19
CA GLU A 3 -7.11 -31.39 -34.94
C GLU A 3 -6.92 -29.87 -35.02
N GLU A 4 -7.48 -29.24 -36.04
CA GLU A 4 -7.43 -27.78 -36.19
C GLU A 4 -8.09 -27.03 -35.03
N ARG A 5 -9.18 -27.56 -34.48
CA ARG A 5 -9.81 -26.99 -33.27
C ARG A 5 -8.94 -27.20 -32.03
N LEU A 6 -8.27 -28.34 -31.92
CA LEU A 6 -7.34 -28.62 -30.81
C LEU A 6 -6.14 -27.67 -30.86
N VAL A 7 -5.50 -27.52 -32.02
CA VAL A 7 -4.37 -26.59 -32.21
C VAL A 7 -4.77 -25.15 -31.86
N ASN A 8 -5.97 -24.72 -32.27
CA ASN A 8 -6.48 -23.39 -31.92
C ASN A 8 -6.71 -23.23 -30.41
N ILE A 9 -7.16 -24.28 -29.73
CA ILE A 9 -7.38 -24.25 -28.27
C ILE A 9 -6.03 -24.21 -27.55
N GLU A 10 -5.07 -25.06 -27.92
CA GLU A 10 -3.72 -25.06 -27.35
C GLU A 10 -3.04 -23.70 -27.50
N THR A 11 -3.12 -23.12 -28.71
CA THR A 11 -2.60 -21.77 -28.97
C THR A 11 -3.22 -20.75 -28.03
N LYS A 12 -4.55 -20.77 -27.87
CA LYS A 12 -5.25 -19.87 -26.95
C LYS A 12 -4.88 -20.09 -25.50
N ILE A 13 -4.68 -21.34 -25.07
CA ILE A 13 -4.27 -21.67 -23.70
C ILE A 13 -2.89 -21.08 -23.42
N THR A 14 -1.91 -21.29 -24.31
CA THR A 14 -0.56 -20.72 -24.13
C THR A 14 -0.59 -19.19 -24.01
N PHE A 15 -1.35 -18.51 -24.88
CA PHE A 15 -1.51 -17.04 -24.75
C PHE A 15 -2.18 -16.62 -23.44
N GLN A 16 -3.12 -17.42 -22.93
CA GLN A 16 -3.76 -17.13 -21.64
C GLN A 16 -2.82 -17.38 -20.46
N GLU A 17 -1.98 -18.41 -20.52
CA GLU A 17 -0.95 -18.68 -19.52
C GLU A 17 0.05 -17.51 -19.43
N ASP A 18 0.55 -17.04 -20.58
CA ASP A 18 1.44 -15.88 -20.65
C ASP A 18 0.78 -14.62 -20.06
N LEU A 19 -0.48 -14.37 -20.42
CA LEU A 19 -1.25 -13.24 -19.89
C LEU A 19 -1.45 -13.33 -18.38
N ILE A 20 -1.74 -14.53 -17.85
CA ILE A 20 -1.88 -14.75 -16.41
C ILE A 20 -0.57 -14.46 -15.68
N GLU A 21 0.57 -14.88 -16.25
CA GLU A 21 1.88 -14.59 -15.67
C GLU A 21 2.18 -13.07 -15.64
N GLU A 22 1.88 -12.36 -16.72
CA GLU A 22 2.04 -10.91 -16.80
C GLU A 22 1.14 -10.17 -15.80
N LEU A 23 -0.12 -10.60 -15.66
CA LEU A 23 -1.05 -10.04 -14.69
C LEU A 23 -0.57 -10.29 -13.26
N ASN A 24 -0.11 -11.50 -12.94
CA ASN A 24 0.45 -11.82 -11.63
C ASN A 24 1.65 -10.93 -11.29
N LYS A 25 2.58 -10.75 -12.24
CA LYS A 25 3.73 -9.86 -12.06
C LYS A 25 3.29 -8.42 -11.80
N THR A 26 2.27 -7.94 -12.52
CA THR A 26 1.72 -6.61 -12.36
C THR A 26 1.07 -6.42 -10.98
N VAL A 27 0.24 -7.37 -10.55
CA VAL A 27 -0.40 -7.36 -9.23
C VAL A 27 0.66 -7.35 -8.12
N TYR A 28 1.70 -8.18 -8.24
CA TYR A 28 2.80 -8.20 -7.28
C TYR A 28 3.54 -6.86 -7.18
N GLN A 29 3.82 -6.21 -8.31
CA GLN A 29 4.43 -4.89 -8.31
C GLN A 29 3.52 -3.81 -7.71
N GLN A 30 2.21 -3.92 -7.94
CA GLN A 30 1.22 -3.02 -7.34
C GLN A 30 1.14 -3.20 -5.83
N GLN A 31 1.14 -4.45 -5.33
CA GLN A 31 1.13 -4.73 -3.90
C GLN A 31 2.34 -4.11 -3.20
N GLN A 32 3.55 -4.27 -3.76
CA GLN A 32 4.74 -3.64 -3.20
C GLN A 32 4.66 -2.10 -3.16
N LYS A 33 4.00 -1.48 -4.12
CA LYS A 33 3.78 -0.02 -4.11
C LYS A 33 2.78 0.38 -3.02
N LEU A 34 1.71 -0.40 -2.84
CA LEU A 34 0.73 -0.19 -1.77
C LEU A 34 1.38 -0.32 -0.39
N ASP A 35 2.17 -1.37 -0.16
CA ASP A 35 2.85 -1.57 1.13
C ASP A 35 3.77 -0.38 1.48
N ARG A 36 4.48 0.16 0.48
CA ARG A 36 5.32 1.35 0.65
C ARG A 36 4.49 2.60 0.99
N LEU A 37 3.37 2.79 0.30
CA LEU A 37 2.47 3.92 0.57
C LEU A 37 1.84 3.81 1.96
N GLU A 38 1.42 2.62 2.37
CA GLU A 38 0.86 2.35 3.69
C GLU A 38 1.89 2.64 4.80
N ALA A 39 3.15 2.23 4.61
CA ALA A 39 4.23 2.52 5.55
C ALA A 39 4.48 4.03 5.69
N ILE A 40 4.45 4.77 4.57
CA ILE A 40 4.61 6.24 4.57
C ILE A 40 3.42 6.89 5.30
N CYS A 41 2.19 6.50 4.97
CA CYS A 41 0.98 7.02 5.63
C CYS A 41 1.00 6.77 7.14
N THR A 42 1.39 5.56 7.56
CA THR A 42 1.53 5.21 8.98
C THR A 42 2.58 6.09 9.67
N THR A 43 3.71 6.33 9.01
CA THR A 43 4.78 7.19 9.55
C THR A 43 4.33 8.64 9.68
N LEU A 44 3.63 9.17 8.67
CA LEU A 44 3.05 10.51 8.69
C LEU A 44 2.02 10.66 9.82
N ALA A 45 1.12 9.68 9.98
CA ALA A 45 0.13 9.68 11.05
C ALA A 45 0.79 9.74 12.43
N LYS A 46 1.83 8.93 12.67
CA LYS A 46 2.62 8.97 13.92
C LYS A 46 3.30 10.32 14.13
N HIS A 47 3.84 10.91 13.08
CA HIS A 47 4.50 12.22 13.17
C HIS A 47 3.50 13.33 13.56
N ILE A 48 2.32 13.34 12.95
CA ILE A 48 1.25 14.29 13.27
C ILE A 48 0.80 14.12 14.73
N GLN A 49 0.63 12.87 15.19
CA GLN A 49 0.28 12.60 16.59
C GLN A 49 1.35 13.13 17.55
N SER A 50 2.63 12.85 17.29
CA SER A 50 3.74 13.33 18.11
C SER A 50 3.80 14.87 18.18
N LEU A 51 3.53 15.57 17.08
CA LEU A 51 3.45 17.03 17.07
C LEU A 51 2.27 17.55 17.91
N ALA A 52 1.12 16.88 17.86
CA ALA A 52 -0.05 17.25 18.67
C ALA A 52 0.22 17.07 20.18
N GLU A 53 0.91 16.00 20.57
CA GLU A 53 1.31 15.73 21.96
C GLU A 53 2.31 16.78 22.46
N ALA A 54 3.35 17.09 21.69
CA ALA A 54 4.34 18.13 22.04
C ALA A 54 3.71 19.53 22.18
N GLY A 55 2.70 19.85 21.35
CA GLY A 55 1.95 21.10 21.45
C GLY A 55 1.06 21.20 22.72
N ASN A 56 0.75 20.07 23.35
CA ASN A 56 -0.06 20.02 24.57
C ASN A 56 0.81 20.10 25.84
N GLU A 57 2.00 19.48 25.85
CA GLU A 57 2.97 19.59 26.97
C GLU A 57 3.46 21.04 27.18
N GLY A 58 3.61 21.81 26.10
CA GLY A 58 3.94 23.24 26.17
C GLY A 58 2.86 24.12 26.79
N LYS A 59 1.60 23.67 26.84
CA LYS A 59 0.49 24.41 27.48
C LYS A 59 0.38 24.11 28.97
N THR A 60 0.67 22.88 29.41
CA THR A 60 0.63 22.48 30.83
C THR A 60 1.79 23.05 31.65
N ALA A 61 2.93 23.37 31.01
CA ALA A 61 4.06 24.01 31.69
C ALA A 61 3.84 25.50 32.02
N SER A 62 2.75 26.11 31.54
CA SER A 62 2.41 27.51 31.73
C SER A 62 1.28 27.73 32.77
N GLU A 63 1.08 26.80 33.71
CA GLU A 63 0.23 27.08 34.87
C GLU A 63 0.98 28.00 35.85
N ARG A 64 0.57 29.27 35.81
CA ARG A 64 1.08 30.40 36.59
C ARG A 64 1.02 30.08 38.10
N PRO A 65 2.08 30.36 38.90
CA PRO A 65 2.09 29.98 40.31
C PRO A 65 1.04 30.77 41.12
N PRO A 66 0.41 30.14 42.13
CA PRO A 66 -0.64 30.78 42.92
C PRO A 66 -0.02 31.84 43.83
N HIS A 67 -0.44 33.11 43.64
CA HIS A 67 -0.16 34.15 44.61
C HIS A 67 -1.27 34.14 45.69
N TYR A 68 -0.86 33.83 46.92
CA TYR A 68 -1.63 33.99 48.16
C TYR A 68 -1.80 35.47 48.51
#